data_AF-A0A847W9Y0-F1
#
_entry.id   AF-A0A847W9Y0-F1
#
_cell.length_a   1.000
_cell.length_b   1.000
_cell.length_c   1.000
_cell.angle_alpha   90.00
_cell.angle_beta   90.00
_cell.angle_gamma   90.00
#
_symmetry.space_group_name_H-M   'P 1'
#
loop_
_entity.id
_entity.type
_entity.pdbx_description
1 polymer ?
#
loop_
_entity_poly.entity_id
_entity_poly.type
_entity_poly.pdbx_seq_one_letter_code
_entity_poly.pdbx_strand_id
1 'polypeptide(L)'
;MTLKKALILVLALLMCAGLFTGCSKEKKTGGTLNLYTWEGMFPQEVLDAFTEETGITINYNNFDFDETMLAKLEAAKGGDYDLVIADDYIIKTTIEEGLAQKLDKTKLKNYANINPLYQGQFYDINNEYTVPYGAGVQTIVYDPSLVDVDIRGYADLFDPSLKNSVGTIANYRVINGIALKVMGESYNTEDTSVIKAAGAKMLELAPNIRLIKDDLLQDDLISGEIS
;
A
#
# COMPACT_ATOMS: atom_id res chain seq x y z
N MET A 1 0.02 69.10 -28.44
CA MET A 1 0.59 68.67 -27.14
C MET A 1 2.10 68.85 -27.22
N THR A 2 2.73 69.62 -26.32
CA THR A 2 4.18 69.91 -26.37
C THR A 2 4.99 68.62 -26.16
N LEU A 3 6.15 68.49 -26.81
CA LEU A 3 7.00 67.28 -26.78
C LEU A 3 7.30 66.77 -25.34
N LYS A 4 7.42 67.68 -24.37
CA LYS A 4 7.53 67.36 -22.93
C LYS A 4 6.30 66.64 -22.34
N LYS A 5 5.09 67.00 -22.77
CA LYS A 5 3.83 66.37 -22.30
C LYS A 5 3.64 64.97 -22.90
N ALA A 6 4.14 64.74 -24.12
CA ALA A 6 4.16 63.41 -24.73
C ALA A 6 5.17 62.48 -24.03
N LEU A 7 6.35 62.99 -23.68
CA LEU A 7 7.38 62.21 -22.98
C LEU A 7 6.94 61.79 -21.56
N ILE A 8 6.24 62.67 -20.84
CA ILE A 8 5.69 62.38 -19.51
C ILE A 8 4.58 61.32 -19.58
N LEU A 9 3.72 61.36 -20.62
CA LEU A 9 2.68 60.34 -20.81
C LEU A 9 3.29 58.97 -21.12
N VAL A 10 4.34 58.91 -21.94
CA VAL A 10 5.02 57.65 -22.28
C VAL A 10 5.74 57.06 -21.08
N LEU A 11 6.39 57.89 -20.25
CA LEU A 11 7.05 57.43 -19.02
C LEU A 11 6.05 56.93 -17.95
N ALA A 12 4.88 57.57 -17.86
CA ALA A 12 3.80 57.16 -16.96
C ALA A 12 3.15 55.83 -17.42
N LEU A 13 3.01 55.60 -18.73
CA LEU A 13 2.54 54.32 -19.26
C LEU A 13 3.55 53.18 -19.04
N LEU A 14 4.86 53.45 -19.13
CA LEU A 14 5.91 52.46 -18.89
C LEU A 14 6.05 52.07 -17.41
N MET A 15 5.77 52.98 -16.47
CA MET A 15 5.72 52.65 -15.04
C MET A 15 4.47 51.84 -14.63
N CYS A 16 3.35 51.97 -15.34
CA CYS A 16 2.16 51.14 -15.09
C CYS A 16 2.28 49.71 -15.65
N ALA A 17 3.14 49.48 -16.64
CA ALA A 17 3.35 48.15 -17.22
C ALA A 17 4.22 47.22 -16.33
N GLY A 18 4.99 47.77 -15.39
CA GLY A 18 5.85 47.00 -14.47
C GLY A 18 5.17 46.48 -13.20
N LEU A 19 3.90 46.83 -12.95
CA LEU A 19 3.19 46.47 -11.72
C LEU A 19 2.28 45.23 -11.86
N PHE A 20 2.26 44.58 -13.02
CA PHE A 20 1.46 43.37 -13.27
C PHE A 20 2.27 42.07 -13.39
N THR A 21 3.59 42.08 -13.17
CA THR A 21 4.32 40.87 -12.78
C THR A 21 4.07 40.58 -11.30
N GLY A 22 2.79 40.46 -10.93
CA GLY A 22 2.40 39.82 -9.70
C GLY A 22 2.85 38.36 -9.80
N CYS A 23 3.64 37.92 -8.81
CA CYS A 23 3.90 36.51 -8.58
C CYS A 23 2.57 35.76 -8.71
N SER A 24 2.41 34.99 -9.78
CA SER A 24 1.48 33.88 -9.82
C SER A 24 1.96 32.89 -8.76
N LYS A 25 1.61 33.14 -7.50
CA LYS A 25 1.36 32.05 -6.56
C LYS A 25 0.31 31.21 -7.28
N GLU A 26 0.73 30.05 -7.78
CA GLU A 26 -0.18 29.02 -8.22
C GLU A 26 -1.30 28.96 -7.19
N LYS A 27 -2.55 29.16 -7.65
CA LYS A 27 -3.71 28.84 -6.85
C LYS A 27 -3.54 27.37 -6.48
N LYS A 28 -3.22 27.10 -5.22
CA LYS A 28 -3.45 25.78 -4.64
C LYS A 28 -4.89 25.43 -4.95
N THR A 29 -5.08 24.53 -5.91
CA THR A 29 -6.39 24.07 -6.34
C THR A 29 -6.92 23.22 -5.20
N GLY A 30 -7.53 23.87 -4.23
CA GLY A 30 -8.15 23.20 -3.09
C GLY A 30 -9.20 22.23 -3.58
N GLY A 31 -9.00 20.97 -3.21
CA GLY A 31 -9.86 19.83 -3.45
C GLY A 31 -9.57 18.77 -2.38
N THR A 32 -10.33 17.68 -2.39
CA THR A 32 -10.13 16.56 -1.48
C THR A 32 -9.59 15.37 -2.25
N LEU A 33 -8.53 14.76 -1.76
CA LEU A 33 -8.04 13.45 -2.20
C LEU A 33 -8.68 12.37 -1.33
N ASN A 34 -9.52 11.52 -1.92
CA ASN A 34 -10.08 10.35 -1.24
C ASN A 34 -9.10 9.18 -1.37
N LEU A 35 -8.33 8.95 -0.31
CA LEU A 35 -7.37 7.87 -0.20
C LEU A 35 -8.04 6.66 0.47
N TYR A 36 -7.83 5.46 -0.07
CA TYR A 36 -8.32 4.21 0.52
C TYR A 36 -7.19 3.18 0.64
N THR A 37 -6.77 2.90 1.88
CA THR A 37 -5.70 1.95 2.20
C THR A 37 -5.72 1.58 3.68
N TRP A 38 -4.90 0.64 4.14
CA TRP A 38 -4.81 0.26 5.56
C TRP A 38 -4.48 1.44 6.48
N GLU A 39 -4.84 1.30 7.76
CA GLU A 39 -4.49 2.25 8.80
C GLU A 39 -2.96 2.30 9.00
N GLY A 40 -2.42 3.48 9.30
CA GLY A 40 -1.00 3.64 9.62
C GLY A 40 -0.02 3.56 8.43
N MET A 41 -0.50 3.49 7.19
CA MET A 41 0.39 3.40 6.00
C MET A 41 1.24 4.65 5.77
N PHE A 42 0.81 5.80 6.29
CA PHE A 42 1.52 7.06 6.19
C PHE A 42 1.71 7.67 7.59
N PRO A 43 2.93 8.13 7.93
CA PRO A 43 3.12 9.01 9.07
C PRO A 43 2.31 10.31 8.90
N GLN A 44 1.73 10.81 10.00
CA GLN A 44 0.90 12.02 9.95
C GLN A 44 1.65 13.23 9.35
N GLU A 45 2.95 13.36 9.64
CA GLU A 45 3.80 14.42 9.10
C GLU A 45 3.88 14.43 7.56
N VAL A 46 3.77 13.26 6.92
CA VAL A 46 3.77 13.16 5.45
C VAL A 46 2.45 13.66 4.87
N LEU A 47 1.33 13.31 5.51
CA LEU A 47 -0.01 13.77 5.11
C LEU A 47 -0.14 15.28 5.29
N ASP A 48 0.33 15.81 6.42
CA ASP A 48 0.31 17.24 6.72
C ASP A 48 1.18 18.03 5.74
N ALA A 49 2.40 17.54 5.45
CA ALA A 49 3.29 18.16 4.47
C ALA A 49 2.69 18.17 3.06
N PHE A 50 1.99 17.09 2.65
CA PHE A 50 1.30 17.04 1.36
C PHE A 50 0.19 18.10 1.28
N THR A 51 -0.66 18.20 2.31
CA THR A 51 -1.72 19.23 2.37
C THR A 51 -1.13 20.64 2.45
N GLU A 52 -0.04 20.83 3.21
CA GLU A 52 0.65 22.11 3.27
C GLU A 52 1.25 22.48 1.90
N GLU A 53 1.87 21.57 1.16
CA GLU A 53 2.49 21.88 -0.13
C GLU A 53 1.44 22.16 -1.21
N THR A 54 0.41 21.31 -1.29
CA THR A 54 -0.54 21.30 -2.43
C THR A 54 -1.82 22.09 -2.16
N GLY A 55 -2.20 22.24 -0.88
CA GLY A 55 -3.52 22.73 -0.45
C GLY A 55 -4.66 21.74 -0.68
N ILE A 56 -4.36 20.48 -1.02
CA ILE A 56 -5.33 19.39 -1.15
C ILE A 56 -5.50 18.73 0.22
N THR A 57 -6.74 18.64 0.70
CA THR A 57 -7.05 17.91 1.93
C THR A 57 -7.14 16.42 1.65
N ILE A 58 -6.63 15.58 2.55
CA ILE A 58 -6.73 14.12 2.41
C ILE A 58 -7.92 13.62 3.23
N ASN A 59 -8.86 12.94 2.58
CA ASN A 59 -9.85 12.10 3.23
C ASN A 59 -9.32 10.67 3.26
N TYR A 60 -8.74 10.27 4.39
CA TYR A 60 -8.12 8.96 4.58
C TYR A 60 -9.18 7.96 5.05
N ASN A 61 -9.52 7.02 4.18
CA ASN A 61 -10.43 5.91 4.47
C ASN A 61 -9.62 4.62 4.63
N ASN A 62 -10.04 3.77 5.56
CA ASN A 62 -9.35 2.52 5.87
C ASN A 62 -10.17 1.27 5.59
N PHE A 63 -9.46 0.18 5.30
CA PHE A 63 -9.98 -1.17 5.23
C PHE A 63 -9.03 -2.13 5.93
N ASP A 64 -9.57 -3.26 6.39
CA ASP A 64 -8.80 -4.30 7.09
C ASP A 64 -8.29 -5.37 6.10
N PHE A 65 -9.14 -5.74 5.13
CA PHE A 65 -8.84 -6.78 4.14
C PHE A 65 -9.04 -6.28 2.70
N ASP A 66 -8.21 -6.76 1.78
CA ASP A 66 -8.29 -6.48 0.36
C ASP A 66 -9.68 -6.81 -0.23
N GLU A 67 -10.34 -7.87 0.22
CA GLU A 67 -11.69 -8.22 -0.25
C GLU A 67 -12.73 -7.19 0.17
N THR A 68 -12.56 -6.58 1.35
CA THR A 68 -13.43 -5.47 1.80
C THR A 68 -13.19 -4.22 0.95
N MET A 69 -11.93 -4.00 0.55
CA MET A 69 -11.59 -2.95 -0.40
C MET A 69 -12.28 -3.18 -1.75
N LEU A 70 -12.10 -4.37 -2.35
CA LEU A 70 -12.67 -4.70 -3.66
C LEU A 70 -14.19 -4.59 -3.67
N ALA A 71 -14.87 -5.16 -2.67
CA ALA A 71 -16.34 -5.09 -2.58
C ALA A 71 -16.87 -3.65 -2.54
N LYS A 72 -16.15 -2.72 -1.91
CA LYS A 72 -16.51 -1.29 -1.94
C LYS A 72 -16.27 -0.67 -3.32
N LEU A 73 -15.16 -1.00 -3.99
CA LEU A 73 -14.91 -0.53 -5.35
C LEU A 73 -15.97 -1.05 -6.34
N GLU A 74 -16.35 -2.32 -6.25
CA GLU A 74 -17.41 -2.91 -7.06
C GLU A 74 -18.76 -2.17 -6.86
N ALA A 75 -19.14 -1.94 -5.60
CA ALA A 75 -20.37 -1.22 -5.25
C ALA A 75 -20.38 0.22 -5.80
N ALA A 76 -19.22 0.89 -5.77
CA ALA A 76 -19.02 2.22 -6.33
C ALA A 76 -18.74 2.21 -7.85
N LYS A 77 -18.60 1.03 -8.48
CA LYS A 77 -18.17 0.84 -9.88
C LYS A 77 -16.85 1.57 -10.20
N GLY A 78 -15.87 1.44 -9.30
CA GLY A 78 -14.57 2.13 -9.36
C GLY A 78 -14.63 3.61 -8.97
N GLY A 79 -15.79 4.11 -8.54
CA GLY A 79 -15.97 5.47 -8.04
C GLY A 79 -15.55 5.66 -6.58
N ASP A 80 -15.85 6.86 -6.06
CA ASP A 80 -15.69 7.30 -4.65
C ASP A 80 -14.25 7.47 -4.13
N TYR A 81 -13.25 6.82 -4.73
CA TYR A 81 -11.86 6.94 -4.32
C TYR A 81 -10.96 7.41 -5.46
N ASP A 82 -10.04 8.31 -5.14
CA ASP A 82 -9.09 8.89 -6.09
C ASP A 82 -7.79 8.08 -6.15
N LEU A 83 -7.40 7.46 -5.03
CA LEU A 83 -6.22 6.61 -4.89
C LEU A 83 -6.50 5.44 -3.96
N VAL A 84 -6.17 4.23 -4.42
CA VAL A 84 -6.23 3.00 -3.65
C VAL A 84 -4.83 2.41 -3.56
N ILE A 85 -4.43 1.98 -2.37
CA ILE A 85 -3.20 1.19 -2.15
C ILE A 85 -3.63 -0.11 -1.50
N ALA A 86 -3.39 -1.22 -2.21
CA ALA A 86 -3.83 -2.56 -1.87
C ALA A 86 -2.84 -3.61 -2.43
N ASP A 87 -3.04 -4.88 -2.10
CA ASP A 87 -2.13 -5.95 -2.50
C ASP A 87 -2.21 -6.31 -3.99
N ASP A 88 -1.14 -6.89 -4.52
CA ASP A 88 -0.95 -7.14 -5.95
C ASP A 88 -2.08 -7.97 -6.60
N TYR A 89 -2.52 -9.03 -5.93
CA TYR A 89 -3.52 -9.95 -6.44
C TYR A 89 -4.91 -9.31 -6.54
N ILE A 90 -5.28 -8.45 -5.59
CA ILE A 90 -6.59 -7.78 -5.60
C ILE A 90 -6.60 -6.62 -6.59
N ILE A 91 -5.45 -5.96 -6.78
CA ILE A 91 -5.29 -4.93 -7.80
C ILE A 91 -5.42 -5.52 -9.19
N LYS A 92 -4.89 -6.73 -9.44
CA LYS A 92 -5.14 -7.45 -10.70
C LYS A 92 -6.63 -7.59 -10.98
N THR A 93 -7.41 -8.08 -10.02
CA THR A 93 -8.87 -8.23 -10.16
C THR A 93 -9.55 -6.87 -10.39
N THR A 94 -9.14 -5.84 -9.64
CA THR A 94 -9.65 -4.46 -9.79
C THR A 94 -9.46 -3.94 -11.23
N ILE A 95 -8.30 -4.21 -11.84
CA ILE A 95 -8.01 -3.83 -13.23
C ILE A 95 -8.85 -4.66 -14.21
N GLU A 96 -8.93 -5.98 -14.01
CA GLU A 96 -9.68 -6.90 -14.87
C GLU A 96 -11.19 -6.60 -14.88
N GLU A 97 -11.73 -6.13 -13.76
CA GLU A 97 -13.12 -5.71 -13.61
C GLU A 97 -13.39 -4.27 -14.11
N GLY A 98 -12.34 -3.56 -14.54
CA GLY A 98 -12.45 -2.19 -15.08
C GLY A 98 -12.75 -1.15 -14.01
N LEU A 99 -12.40 -1.40 -12.76
CA LEU A 99 -12.62 -0.51 -11.61
C LEU A 99 -11.47 0.50 -11.44
N ALA A 100 -10.35 0.33 -12.16
CA ALA A 100 -9.22 1.24 -12.17
C ALA A 100 -9.05 1.92 -13.54
N GLN A 101 -8.62 3.19 -13.53
CA GLN A 101 -8.27 3.93 -14.74
C GLN A 101 -6.77 3.82 -15.05
N LYS A 102 -6.41 3.96 -16.34
CA LYS A 102 -5.01 4.07 -16.73
C LYS A 102 -4.38 5.35 -16.17
N LEU A 103 -3.15 5.24 -15.70
CA LEU A 103 -2.36 6.35 -15.22
C LEU A 103 -1.80 7.17 -16.39
N ASP A 104 -1.93 8.49 -16.28
CA ASP A 104 -1.16 9.41 -17.11
C ASP A 104 0.26 9.57 -16.56
N LYS A 105 1.17 8.71 -17.03
CA LYS A 105 2.58 8.71 -16.59
C LYS A 105 3.30 10.03 -16.86
N THR A 106 2.81 10.88 -17.77
CA THR A 106 3.43 12.19 -18.03
C THR A 106 3.31 13.13 -16.83
N LYS A 107 2.35 12.89 -15.93
CA LYS A 107 2.16 13.64 -14.68
C LYS A 107 3.00 13.09 -13.53
N LEU A 108 3.53 11.87 -13.66
CA LEU A 108 4.31 11.18 -12.61
C LEU A 108 5.80 11.50 -12.75
N LYS A 109 6.19 12.72 -12.38
CA LYS A 109 7.57 13.23 -12.54
C LYS A 109 8.65 12.35 -11.89
N ASN A 110 8.29 11.62 -10.83
CA ASN A 110 9.21 10.77 -10.06
C ASN A 110 9.13 9.29 -10.45
N TYR A 111 8.37 8.91 -11.48
CA TYR A 111 8.17 7.51 -11.86
C TYR A 111 9.48 6.80 -12.24
N ALA A 112 10.44 7.53 -12.81
CA ALA A 112 11.75 7.00 -13.18
C ALA A 112 12.61 6.57 -11.97
N ASN A 113 12.25 6.96 -10.75
CA ASN A 113 12.97 6.59 -9.53
C ASN A 113 12.60 5.19 -9.01
N ILE A 114 11.54 4.58 -9.57
CA ILE A 114 11.08 3.25 -9.17
C ILE A 114 12.08 2.21 -9.67
N ASN A 115 12.51 1.31 -8.78
CA ASN A 115 13.39 0.21 -9.15
C ASN A 115 12.68 -0.69 -10.19
N PRO A 116 13.28 -0.95 -11.37
CA PRO A 116 12.68 -1.79 -12.41
C PRO A 116 12.29 -3.19 -11.96
N LEU A 117 12.88 -3.71 -10.88
CA LEU A 117 12.51 -5.00 -10.29
C LEU A 117 11.01 -5.07 -9.89
N TYR A 118 10.42 -3.93 -9.51
CA TYR A 118 9.02 -3.85 -9.07
C TYR A 118 8.06 -3.41 -10.18
N GLN A 119 8.53 -3.36 -11.44
CA GLN A 119 7.73 -3.00 -12.60
C GLN A 119 7.45 -4.24 -13.45
N GLY A 120 6.40 -4.19 -14.27
CA GLY A 120 6.03 -5.24 -15.20
C GLY A 120 5.64 -6.54 -14.51
N GLN A 121 4.94 -6.43 -13.39
CA GLN A 121 4.51 -7.58 -12.61
C GLN A 121 3.23 -8.19 -13.19
N PHE A 122 2.89 -9.40 -12.76
CA PHE A 122 1.78 -10.20 -13.30
C PHE A 122 0.41 -9.48 -13.25
N TYR A 123 0.25 -8.54 -12.32
CA TYR A 123 -0.97 -7.76 -12.12
C TYR A 123 -1.07 -6.54 -13.05
N ASP A 124 0.04 -6.07 -13.62
CA ASP A 124 0.09 -4.91 -14.52
C ASP A 124 1.38 -4.91 -15.36
N ILE A 125 1.45 -5.82 -16.34
CA ILE A 125 2.68 -6.12 -17.10
C ILE A 125 3.23 -4.91 -17.88
N ASN A 126 2.36 -3.98 -18.27
CA ASN A 126 2.71 -2.76 -18.99
C ASN A 126 2.83 -1.54 -18.06
N ASN A 127 2.59 -1.75 -16.76
CA ASN A 127 2.51 -0.74 -15.71
C ASN A 127 1.51 0.38 -16.05
N GLU A 128 0.40 0.08 -16.70
CA GLU A 128 -0.56 1.10 -17.17
C GLU A 128 -1.44 1.66 -16.06
N TYR A 129 -1.59 0.95 -14.95
CA TYR A 129 -2.58 1.23 -13.90
C TYR A 129 -1.95 1.47 -12.53
N THR A 130 -0.72 0.98 -12.31
CA THR A 130 -0.14 0.88 -10.97
C THR A 130 1.19 1.64 -10.80
N VAL A 131 1.44 2.03 -9.55
CA VAL A 131 2.74 2.53 -9.07
C VAL A 131 3.10 1.70 -7.83
N PRO A 132 4.27 1.04 -7.78
CA PRO A 132 4.71 0.33 -6.58
C PRO A 132 4.87 1.28 -5.40
N TYR A 133 4.18 0.99 -4.29
CA TYR A 133 4.29 1.75 -3.04
C TYR A 133 5.33 1.13 -2.10
N GLY A 134 5.15 -0.15 -1.78
CA GLY A 134 6.03 -0.93 -0.95
C GLY A 134 6.07 -2.38 -1.42
N ALA A 135 7.15 -3.07 -1.11
CA ALA A 135 7.29 -4.50 -1.31
C ALA A 135 7.83 -5.13 -0.04
N GLY A 136 7.30 -6.31 0.30
CA GLY A 136 7.68 -7.05 1.49
C GLY A 136 7.90 -8.51 1.18
N VAL A 137 8.54 -9.20 2.11
CA VAL A 137 8.60 -10.66 2.13
C VAL A 137 8.10 -11.12 3.49
N GLN A 138 7.28 -12.16 3.50
CA GLN A 138 6.91 -12.81 4.76
C GLN A 138 8.17 -13.38 5.40
N THR A 139 8.40 -13.05 6.66
CA THR A 139 9.53 -13.55 7.44
C THR A 139 9.06 -14.22 8.72
N ILE A 140 9.92 -15.05 9.29
CA ILE A 140 9.76 -15.57 10.64
C ILE A 140 10.69 -14.74 11.52
N VAL A 141 10.13 -14.14 12.56
CA VAL A 141 10.87 -13.38 13.58
C VAL A 141 10.67 -14.09 14.91
N TYR A 142 11.77 -14.36 15.61
CA TYR A 142 11.75 -15.06 16.89
C TYR A 142 12.92 -14.61 17.78
N ASP A 143 12.79 -14.81 19.09
CA ASP A 143 13.89 -14.67 20.04
C ASP A 143 14.57 -16.04 20.23
N PRO A 144 15.84 -16.22 19.79
CA PRO A 144 16.54 -17.50 19.93
C PRO A 144 16.86 -17.87 21.37
N SER A 145 16.69 -16.97 22.35
CA SER A 145 16.84 -17.30 23.77
C SER A 145 15.58 -17.91 24.39
N LEU A 146 14.43 -17.80 23.71
CA LEU A 146 13.14 -18.33 24.16
C LEU A 146 12.77 -19.65 23.48
N VAL A 147 13.47 -20.01 22.40
CA VAL A 147 13.14 -21.16 21.56
C VAL A 147 14.31 -22.14 21.50
N ASP A 148 14.07 -23.40 21.85
CA ASP A 148 15.08 -24.47 21.84
C ASP A 148 15.32 -25.09 20.45
N VAL A 149 14.36 -24.93 19.53
CA VAL A 149 14.45 -25.44 18.14
C VAL A 149 15.12 -24.42 17.22
N ASP A 150 15.99 -24.90 16.34
CA ASP A 150 16.65 -24.06 15.32
C ASP A 150 15.67 -23.78 14.17
N ILE A 151 15.08 -22.58 14.18
CA ILE A 151 14.10 -22.14 13.18
C ILE A 151 14.82 -21.70 11.89
N ARG A 152 14.63 -22.48 10.81
CA ARG A 152 15.21 -22.23 9.48
C ARG A 152 14.14 -22.03 8.40
N GLY A 153 12.91 -22.42 8.66
CA GLY A 153 11.78 -22.19 7.77
C GLY A 153 10.44 -22.60 8.37
N TYR A 154 9.39 -22.51 7.54
CA TYR A 154 8.02 -22.75 7.99
C TYR A 154 7.76 -24.16 8.53
N ALA A 155 8.53 -25.17 8.11
CA ALA A 155 8.37 -26.53 8.60
C ALA A 155 8.69 -26.63 10.11
N ASP A 156 9.62 -25.82 10.61
CA ASP A 156 10.04 -25.83 12.01
C ASP A 156 8.95 -25.24 12.92
N LEU A 157 8.04 -24.42 12.39
CA LEU A 157 6.89 -23.89 13.14
C LEU A 157 5.90 -24.98 13.57
N PHE A 158 5.99 -26.19 13.02
CA PHE A 158 5.18 -27.35 13.39
C PHE A 158 5.81 -28.17 14.53
N ASP A 159 6.97 -27.77 15.06
CA ASP A 159 7.59 -28.46 16.18
C ASP A 159 6.68 -28.39 17.43
N PRO A 160 6.34 -29.52 18.07
CA PRO A 160 5.45 -29.52 19.24
C PRO A 160 5.96 -28.74 20.46
N SER A 161 7.26 -28.41 20.52
CA SER A 161 7.81 -27.55 21.57
C SER A 161 7.31 -26.10 21.47
N LEU A 162 6.85 -25.66 20.31
CA LEU A 162 6.29 -24.32 20.06
C LEU A 162 4.79 -24.22 20.39
N LYS A 163 4.27 -25.13 21.21
CA LYS A 163 2.86 -25.16 21.58
C LYS A 163 2.45 -23.83 22.25
N ASN A 164 1.43 -23.16 21.70
CA ASN A 164 0.96 -21.83 22.12
C ASN A 164 2.06 -20.73 22.09
N SER A 165 3.02 -20.82 21.16
CA SER A 165 4.14 -19.88 21.05
C SER A 165 4.22 -19.14 19.72
N VAL A 166 3.37 -19.46 18.73
CA VAL A 166 3.44 -18.87 17.39
C VAL A 166 2.34 -17.81 17.20
N GLY A 167 2.74 -16.59 16.84
CA GLY A 167 1.83 -15.57 16.31
C GLY A 167 1.84 -15.55 14.78
N THR A 168 0.69 -15.31 14.17
CA THR A 168 0.58 -15.12 12.71
C THR A 168 -0.33 -13.95 12.37
N ILE A 169 -0.09 -13.36 11.20
CA ILE A 169 -0.98 -12.35 10.60
C ILE A 169 -2.34 -13.00 10.30
N ALA A 170 -3.44 -12.27 10.50
CA ALA A 170 -4.81 -12.76 10.27
C ALA A 170 -5.22 -12.74 8.78
N ASN A 171 -4.29 -13.10 7.91
CA ASN A 171 -4.48 -13.12 6.47
C ASN A 171 -4.52 -14.56 5.94
N TYR A 172 -5.60 -14.92 5.23
CA TYR A 172 -5.82 -16.28 4.76
C TYR A 172 -4.78 -16.74 3.73
N ARG A 173 -4.24 -15.84 2.89
CA ARG A 173 -3.17 -16.15 1.93
C ARG A 173 -1.86 -16.46 2.66
N VAL A 174 -1.56 -15.70 3.71
CA VAL A 174 -0.36 -15.92 4.54
C VAL A 174 -0.44 -17.26 5.26
N ILE A 175 -1.50 -17.51 6.03
CA ILE A 175 -1.63 -18.73 6.84
C ILE A 175 -1.69 -19.98 5.95
N ASN A 176 -2.50 -19.97 4.88
CA ASN A 176 -2.57 -21.09 3.93
C ASN A 176 -1.23 -21.28 3.21
N GLY A 177 -0.57 -20.17 2.88
CA GLY A 177 0.73 -20.16 2.23
C GLY A 177 1.83 -20.85 3.05
N ILE A 178 1.85 -20.68 4.37
CA ILE A 178 2.75 -21.41 5.28
C ILE A 178 2.58 -22.93 5.09
N ALA A 179 1.34 -23.42 5.14
CA ALA A 179 1.03 -24.83 4.97
C ALA A 179 1.39 -25.35 3.57
N LEU A 180 1.03 -24.60 2.52
CA LEU A 180 1.37 -24.93 1.13
C LEU A 180 2.89 -25.06 0.94
N LYS A 181 3.67 -24.12 1.48
CA LYS A 181 5.14 -24.19 1.38
C LYS A 181 5.73 -25.38 2.11
N VAL A 182 5.20 -25.73 3.28
CA VAL A 182 5.62 -26.94 4.01
C VAL A 182 5.30 -28.21 3.22
N MET A 183 4.21 -28.21 2.45
CA MET A 183 3.85 -29.31 1.55
C MET A 183 4.67 -29.33 0.25
N GLY A 184 5.53 -28.34 0.00
CA GLY A 184 6.32 -28.22 -1.23
C GLY A 184 5.55 -27.56 -2.39
N GLU A 185 4.37 -27.02 -2.13
CA GLU A 185 3.47 -26.46 -3.12
C GLU A 185 3.73 -24.97 -3.40
N SER A 186 3.06 -24.45 -4.43
CA SER A 186 3.03 -23.02 -4.74
C SER A 186 2.09 -22.26 -3.81
N TYR A 187 2.46 -21.04 -3.41
CA TYR A 187 1.56 -20.08 -2.74
C TYR A 187 0.32 -19.74 -3.58
N ASN A 188 0.44 -19.89 -4.90
CA ASN A 188 -0.55 -19.47 -5.88
C ASN A 188 -1.16 -20.67 -6.62
N THR A 189 -1.21 -21.84 -5.98
CA THR A 189 -1.91 -22.98 -6.58
C THR A 189 -3.40 -22.69 -6.70
N GLU A 190 -3.99 -23.05 -7.83
CA GLU A 190 -5.44 -22.99 -8.07
C GLU A 190 -6.11 -24.37 -7.91
N ASP A 191 -5.33 -25.42 -7.62
CA ASP A 191 -5.86 -26.76 -7.41
C ASP A 191 -6.59 -26.85 -6.06
N THR A 192 -7.91 -26.88 -6.12
CA THR A 192 -8.78 -26.97 -4.94
C THR A 192 -8.52 -28.21 -4.07
N SER A 193 -8.00 -29.30 -4.63
CA SER A 193 -7.63 -30.49 -3.86
C SER A 193 -6.37 -30.26 -3.03
N VAL A 194 -5.38 -29.55 -3.59
CA VAL A 194 -4.17 -29.13 -2.89
C VAL A 194 -4.50 -28.11 -1.81
N ILE A 195 -5.35 -27.13 -2.11
CA ILE A 195 -5.83 -26.13 -1.13
C ILE A 195 -6.54 -26.82 0.05
N LYS A 196 -7.40 -27.82 -0.23
CA LYS A 196 -8.06 -28.59 0.82
C LYS A 196 -7.07 -29.38 1.68
N ALA A 197 -6.04 -29.96 1.07
CA ALA A 197 -4.99 -30.66 1.79
C ALA A 197 -4.16 -29.70 2.67
N ALA A 198 -3.88 -28.49 2.20
CA ALA A 198 -3.26 -27.43 3.00
C ALA A 198 -4.14 -27.03 4.20
N GLY A 199 -5.46 -27.01 4.01
CA GLY A 199 -6.45 -26.90 5.09
C GLY A 199 -6.24 -27.92 6.21
N ALA A 200 -6.06 -29.19 5.87
CA ALA A 200 -5.77 -30.24 6.85
C ALA A 200 -4.39 -30.04 7.50
N LYS A 201 -3.37 -29.65 6.72
CA LYS A 201 -2.04 -29.37 7.23
C LYS A 201 -2.03 -28.22 8.25
N MET A 202 -2.79 -27.15 8.01
CA MET A 202 -2.91 -26.04 8.96
C MET A 202 -3.45 -26.48 10.34
N LEU A 203 -4.30 -27.51 10.40
CA LEU A 203 -4.79 -28.04 11.68
C LEU A 203 -3.68 -28.71 12.50
N GLU A 204 -2.59 -29.15 11.87
CA GLU A 204 -1.39 -29.63 12.57
C GLU A 204 -0.58 -28.47 13.16
N LEU A 205 -0.62 -27.28 12.55
CA LEU A 205 0.01 -26.07 13.07
C LEU A 205 -0.80 -25.43 14.21
N ALA A 206 -2.13 -25.58 14.18
CA ALA A 206 -3.06 -24.91 15.10
C ALA A 206 -2.70 -25.02 16.59
N PRO A 207 -2.20 -26.17 17.12
CA PRO A 207 -1.76 -26.26 18.53
C PRO A 207 -0.60 -25.32 18.91
N ASN A 208 0.19 -24.90 17.93
CA ASN A 208 1.32 -23.99 18.13
C ASN A 208 0.89 -22.52 18.03
N ILE A 209 -0.25 -22.24 17.37
CA ILE A 209 -0.75 -20.88 17.22
C ILE A 209 -1.30 -20.38 18.56
N ARG A 210 -0.70 -19.29 19.05
CA ARG A 210 -1.19 -18.52 20.18
C ARG A 210 -2.13 -17.41 19.75
N LEU A 211 -1.72 -16.65 18.73
CA LEU A 211 -2.38 -15.43 18.30
C LEU A 211 -2.51 -15.37 16.79
N ILE A 212 -3.64 -14.85 16.34
CA ILE A 212 -3.93 -14.52 14.95
C ILE A 212 -4.42 -13.08 14.97
N LYS A 213 -3.60 -12.15 14.50
CA LYS A 213 -3.91 -10.71 14.49
C LYS A 213 -3.12 -9.97 13.41
N ASP A 214 -3.64 -8.86 12.92
CA ASP A 214 -3.03 -8.14 11.78
C ASP A 214 -2.01 -7.07 12.18
N ASP A 215 -2.03 -6.61 13.43
CA ASP A 215 -1.18 -5.54 13.91
C ASP A 215 -0.40 -5.92 15.18
N LEU A 216 0.66 -5.17 15.49
CA LEU A 216 1.38 -5.23 16.76
C LEU A 216 1.96 -6.61 17.16
N LEU A 217 2.14 -7.55 16.23
CA LEU A 217 2.79 -8.85 16.54
C LEU A 217 4.22 -8.68 17.06
N GLN A 218 4.91 -7.62 16.64
CA GLN A 218 6.22 -7.27 17.17
C GLN A 218 6.17 -6.91 18.66
N ASP A 219 5.15 -6.17 19.09
CA ASP A 219 4.98 -5.78 20.49
C ASP A 219 4.64 -6.98 21.37
N ASP A 220 3.90 -7.95 20.83
CA ASP A 220 3.62 -9.20 21.52
C ASP A 220 4.88 -10.06 21.71
N LEU A 221 5.78 -10.07 20.72
CA LEU A 221 7.08 -10.71 20.86
C LEU A 221 7.93 -10.00 21.92
N ILE A 222 7.96 -8.66 21.91
CA ILE A 222 8.73 -7.86 22.88
C ILE A 222 8.18 -8.02 24.31
N SER A 223 6.87 -8.06 24.47
CA SER A 223 6.22 -8.21 25.77
C SER A 223 6.25 -9.64 26.32
N GLY A 224 6.62 -10.61 25.48
CA GLY A 224 6.63 -12.04 25.84
C GLY A 224 5.24 -12.68 25.81
N GLU A 225 4.26 -12.02 25.18
CA GLU A 225 2.97 -12.65 24.88
C GLU A 225 3.17 -13.79 23.87
N ILE A 226 4.04 -13.61 22.88
CA ILE A 226 4.52 -14.66 21.98
C ILE A 226 5.93 -15.05 22.44
N SER A 227 6.10 -16.28 22.96
CA SER A 227 7.37 -16.79 23.48
C SER A 227 7.47 -18.30 23.35
#